data_AF-A0A026VSP6-F1
#
_entry.id   AF-A0A026VSP6-F1
#
_cell.length_a   1.000
_cell.length_b   1.000
_cell.length_c   1.000
_cell.angle_alpha   90.00
_cell.angle_beta   90.00
_cell.angle_gamma   90.00
#
_symmetry.space_group_name_H-M   'P 1'
#
loop_
_entity.id
_entity.type
_entity.pdbx_description
1 polymer ?
#
loop_
_entity_poly.entity_id
_entity_poly.type
_entity_poly.pdbx_seq_one_letter_code
_entity_poly.pdbx_strand_id
1 'polypeptide(L)'
;MNCNATYVGQTSRQLKIRISEHKNHILRNTDTHSVITEHRLSLNYEFDWENFRILDERFLAKRLISEMIYIKLQENGLNLQIDTESLHNVYISFLPKLLY
;
A
#
# COMPACT_ATOMS: atom_id res chain seq x y z
N MET A 1 10.10 -11.54 -15.60
CA MET A 1 10.22 -11.97 -14.19
C MET A 1 8.93 -11.52 -13.52
N ASN A 2 8.15 -12.44 -12.94
CA ASN A 2 6.87 -12.08 -12.31
C ASN A 2 7.17 -11.49 -10.93
N CYS A 3 6.84 -10.22 -10.70
CA CYS A 3 6.90 -9.64 -9.37
C CYS A 3 5.55 -9.81 -8.68
N ASN A 4 5.58 -10.27 -7.43
CA ASN A 4 4.42 -10.40 -6.55
C ASN A 4 4.42 -9.36 -5.42
N ALA A 5 5.17 -8.26 -5.57
CA ALA A 5 5.18 -7.18 -4.60
C ALA A 5 3.84 -6.45 -4.58
N THR A 6 3.41 -6.01 -3.40
CA THR A 6 2.11 -5.37 -3.20
C THR A 6 2.24 -4.04 -2.50
N TYR A 7 1.26 -3.16 -2.68
CA TYR A 7 1.17 -1.88 -1.98
C TYR A 7 -0.23 -1.74 -1.37
N VAL A 8 -0.31 -1.26 -0.13
CA VAL A 8 -1.55 -0.93 0.56
C VAL A 8 -1.58 0.58 0.77
N GLY A 9 -2.73 1.21 0.50
CA GLY A 9 -2.90 2.62 0.77
C GLY A 9 -4.36 2.97 1.00
N GLN A 10 -4.62 3.97 1.83
CA GLN A 10 -5.94 4.55 2.00
C GLN A 10 -6.16 5.77 1.09
N THR A 11 -7.43 6.09 0.85
CA THR A 11 -7.81 7.37 0.27
C THR A 11 -9.18 7.81 0.77
N SER A 12 -9.35 9.12 0.96
CA SER A 12 -10.66 9.76 1.12
C SER A 12 -11.23 10.27 -0.22
N ARG A 13 -10.45 10.18 -1.31
CA ARG A 13 -10.86 10.57 -2.66
C ARG A 13 -11.52 9.39 -3.37
N GLN A 14 -12.12 9.65 -4.54
CA GLN A 14 -12.55 8.56 -5.42
C GLN A 14 -11.33 7.74 -5.84
N LEU A 15 -11.46 6.41 -5.86
CA LEU A 15 -10.38 5.48 -6.19
C LEU A 15 -9.68 5.82 -7.52
N LYS A 16 -10.45 6.15 -8.56
CA LYS A 16 -9.91 6.56 -9.88
C LYS A 16 -8.96 7.77 -9.79
N ILE A 17 -9.22 8.69 -8.86
CA ILE A 17 -8.37 9.86 -8.64
C ILE A 17 -7.07 9.41 -7.99
N ARG A 18 -7.13 8.56 -6.97
CA ARG A 18 -5.94 8.04 -6.29
C ARG A 18 -5.02 7.25 -7.23
N ILE A 19 -5.60 6.41 -8.09
CA ILE A 19 -4.85 5.68 -9.13
C ILE A 19 -4.17 6.67 -10.10
N SER A 20 -4.90 7.69 -10.56
CA SER A 20 -4.36 8.73 -11.45
C SER A 20 -3.23 9.53 -10.79
N GLU A 21 -3.35 9.88 -9.51
CA GLU A 21 -2.27 10.52 -8.74
C GLU A 21 -0.99 9.69 -8.74
N HIS A 22 -1.10 8.38 -8.48
CA HIS A 22 0.05 7.48 -8.52
C HIS A 22 0.68 7.38 -9.92
N LYS A 23 -0.14 7.18 -10.95
CA LYS A 23 0.32 7.15 -12.35
C LYS A 23 1.04 8.45 -12.74
N ASN A 24 0.45 9.59 -12.41
CA ASN A 24 1.04 10.90 -12.68
C ASN A 24 2.33 11.11 -11.90
N HIS A 25 2.44 10.61 -10.67
CA HIS A 25 3.67 10.72 -9.88
C HIS A 25 4.82 9.94 -10.52
N ILE A 26 4.55 8.77 -11.10
CA ILE A 26 5.54 7.97 -11.84
C ILE A 26 6.05 8.71 -13.07
N LEU A 27 5.19 9.47 -13.74
CA LEU A 27 5.53 10.23 -14.95
C LEU A 27 6.30 11.53 -14.67
N ARG A 28 6.30 12.00 -13.41
CA ARG A 28 7.00 13.24 -13.03
C ARG A 28 8.48 12.96 -12.85
N ASN A 29 9.32 13.83 -13.42
CA ASN A 29 10.76 13.84 -13.16
C ASN A 29 11.04 14.62 -11.86
N THR A 30 10.72 14.01 -10.71
CA THR A 30 10.95 14.60 -9.38
C THR A 30 12.03 13.82 -8.64
N ASP A 31 12.86 14.51 -7.87
CA ASP A 31 13.90 13.88 -7.03
C ASP A 31 13.30 13.10 -5.84
N THR A 32 12.01 13.29 -5.57
CA THR A 32 11.26 12.56 -4.54
C THR A 32 10.33 11.53 -5.20
N HIS A 33 10.72 10.27 -5.14
CA HIS A 33 9.90 9.15 -5.61
C HIS A 33 9.07 8.54 -4.47
N SER A 34 7.87 8.07 -4.79
CA SER A 34 7.13 7.20 -3.88
C SER A 34 7.67 5.78 -4.00
N VAL A 35 7.40 4.94 -3.00
CA VAL A 35 7.80 3.52 -3.04
C VAL A 35 7.29 2.79 -4.28
N ILE A 36 6.09 3.16 -4.78
CA ILE A 36 5.53 2.62 -6.03
C ILE A 36 6.37 3.07 -7.23
N THR A 37 6.73 4.36 -7.30
CA THR A 37 7.55 4.89 -8.39
C THR A 37 8.95 4.29 -8.39
N GLU A 38 9.60 4.23 -7.23
CA GLU A 38 10.94 3.66 -7.08
C GLU A 38 10.98 2.18 -7.47
N HIS A 39 9.99 1.40 -7.02
CA HIS A 39 9.86 -0.01 -7.38
C HIS A 39 9.66 -0.19 -8.89
N ARG A 40 8.76 0.60 -9.50
CA ARG A 40 8.53 0.58 -10.96
C ARG A 40 9.81 0.90 -11.73
N LEU A 41 10.56 1.92 -11.32
CA LEU A 41 11.79 2.35 -12.00
C LEU A 41 12.91 1.31 -11.89
N SER A 42 13.03 0.62 -10.74
CA SER A 42 14.08 -0.38 -10.54
C SER A 42 13.88 -1.67 -11.35
N LEU A 43 12.63 -2.04 -11.65
CA LEU A 43 12.32 -3.29 -12.32
C LEU A 43 11.79 -3.13 -13.76
N ASN A 44 11.55 -1.89 -14.19
CA ASN A 44 11.17 -1.51 -15.55
C ASN A 44 9.93 -2.25 -16.10
N TYR A 45 8.96 -2.56 -15.23
CA TYR A 45 7.63 -3.05 -15.60
C TYR A 45 6.54 -2.22 -14.94
N GLU A 46 5.34 -2.25 -15.51
CA GLU A 46 4.20 -1.48 -15.01
C GLU A 46 3.48 -2.17 -13.85
N PHE A 47 2.97 -1.36 -12.91
CA PHE A 47 2.12 -1.85 -11.84
C PHE A 47 0.78 -2.33 -12.40
N ASP A 48 0.21 -3.39 -11.82
CA ASP A 48 -1.14 -3.83 -12.17
C ASP A 48 -2.16 -2.88 -11.50
N TRP A 49 -2.68 -1.95 -12.30
CA TRP A 49 -3.62 -0.93 -11.83
C TRP A 49 -5.07 -1.41 -11.77
N GLU A 50 -5.37 -2.59 -12.31
CA GLU A 50 -6.72 -3.14 -12.39
C GLU A 50 -6.94 -4.24 -11.35
N ASN A 51 -5.88 -4.93 -10.93
CA ASN A 51 -5.93 -5.96 -9.90
C ASN A 51 -5.72 -5.37 -8.49
N PHE A 52 -6.77 -4.73 -7.95
CA PHE A 52 -6.79 -4.26 -6.57
C PHE A 52 -7.99 -4.81 -5.79
N ARG A 53 -7.85 -4.85 -4.46
CA ARG A 53 -8.94 -5.16 -3.54
C ARG A 53 -9.38 -3.90 -2.80
N ILE A 54 -10.68 -3.60 -2.84
CA ILE A 54 -11.25 -2.51 -2.04
C ILE A 54 -11.68 -3.06 -0.68
N LEU A 55 -11.24 -2.36 0.37
CA LEU A 55 -11.66 -2.58 1.73
C LEU A 55 -12.32 -1.27 2.19
N ASP A 56 -13.65 -1.20 2.08
CA ASP A 56 -14.39 0.02 2.41
C ASP A 56 -14.61 0.14 3.92
N GLU A 57 -14.30 1.31 4.46
CA GLU A 57 -14.48 1.65 5.88
C GLU A 57 -14.72 3.15 6.00
N ARG A 58 -15.86 3.51 6.60
CA ARG A 58 -16.34 4.89 6.72
C ARG A 58 -15.50 5.67 7.74
N PHE A 59 -15.13 5.04 8.84
CA PHE A 59 -14.48 5.73 9.96
C PHE A 59 -12.97 5.81 9.76
N LEU A 60 -12.42 7.03 9.79
CA LEU A 60 -10.98 7.26 9.57
C LEU A 60 -10.10 6.44 10.50
N ALA A 61 -10.42 6.39 11.79
CA ALA A 61 -9.63 5.64 12.77
C ALA A 61 -9.56 4.14 12.42
N LYS A 62 -10.69 3.54 12.02
CA LYS A 62 -10.73 2.14 11.59
C LYS A 62 -9.96 1.94 10.28
N ARG A 63 -10.09 2.87 9.33
CA ARG A 63 -9.36 2.81 8.05
C ARG A 63 -7.84 2.87 8.25
N LEU A 64 -7.35 3.72 9.15
CA LEU A 64 -5.93 3.80 9.49
C LEU A 64 -5.42 2.52 10.16
N ILE A 65 -6.20 1.94 11.09
CA ILE A 65 -5.86 0.65 11.71
C ILE A 65 -5.83 -0.46 10.67
N SER A 66 -6.84 -0.52 9.79
CA SER A 66 -6.90 -1.48 8.70
C SER A 66 -5.70 -1.34 7.77
N GLU A 67 -5.34 -0.14 7.34
CA GLU A 67 -4.15 0.10 6.50
C GLU A 67 -2.90 -0.51 7.14
N MET A 68 -2.63 -0.23 8.43
CA MET A 68 -1.47 -0.79 9.12
C MET A 68 -1.51 -2.32 9.22
N ILE A 69 -2.68 -2.90 9.51
CA ILE A 69 -2.87 -4.36 9.55
C ILE A 69 -2.57 -4.97 8.19
N TYR A 70 -3.16 -4.43 7.12
CA TYR A 70 -2.98 -4.97 5.78
C TYR A 70 -1.57 -4.79 5.26
N ILE A 71 -0.85 -3.72 5.65
CA ILE A 71 0.59 -3.58 5.39
C ILE A 71 1.39 -4.72 6.07
N LYS A 72 1.11 -5.01 7.34
CA LYS A 72 1.80 -6.09 8.08
C LYS A 72 1.48 -7.49 7.57
N LEU A 73 0.35 -7.68 6.89
CA LEU A 73 -0.06 -8.95 6.31
C LEU A 73 0.50 -9.18 4.90
N GLN A 74 1.20 -8.20 4.30
CA GLN A 74 1.84 -8.38 2.98
C GLN A 74 3.00 -9.38 3.08
N GLU A 75 3.06 -10.31 2.15
CA GLU A 75 4.21 -11.22 2.01
C GLU A 75 5.43 -10.46 1.46
N ASN A 76 5.24 -9.72 0.37
CA ASN A 76 6.24 -8.86 -0.27
C ASN A 76 5.73 -7.42 -0.36
N GLY A 77 5.68 -6.71 0.77
CA GLY A 77 5.14 -5.35 0.86
C GLY A 77 6.11 -4.25 0.40
N LEU A 78 5.60 -3.26 -0.34
CA LEU A 78 6.33 -2.06 -0.75
C LEU A 78 6.25 -0.90 0.26
N ASN A 79 5.27 -0.94 1.16
CA ASN A 79 5.06 0.09 2.17
C ASN A 79 6.27 0.24 3.11
N LEU A 80 6.48 1.44 3.64
CA LEU A 80 7.57 1.69 4.58
C LEU A 80 7.17 1.20 5.96
N GLN A 81 8.13 0.71 6.76
CA GLN A 81 7.83 0.24 8.12
C GLN A 81 7.28 1.36 9.03
N ILE A 82 7.67 2.61 8.77
CA ILE A 82 7.14 3.80 9.47
C ILE A 82 5.63 3.98 9.27
N ASP A 83 5.06 3.45 8.18
CA ASP A 83 3.61 3.50 7.92
C ASP A 83 2.80 2.69 8.95
N THR A 84 3.48 1.92 9.80
CA THR A 84 2.89 1.04 10.81
C THR A 84 3.34 1.31 12.24
N GLU A 85 4.06 2.40 12.49
CA GLU A 85 4.66 2.71 13.80
C GLU A 85 3.64 2.80 14.94
N SER A 86 2.40 3.20 14.61
CA SER A 86 1.30 3.33 15.57
C SER A 86 0.67 1.98 15.94
N LEU A 87 1.03 0.87 15.29
CA LEU A 87 0.54 -0.46 15.62
C LEU A 87 1.49 -1.15 16.60
N HIS A 88 1.08 -1.23 17.86
CA HIS A 88 1.91 -1.82 18.92
C HIS A 88 2.27 -3.29 18.63
N ASN A 89 3.53 -3.67 18.88
CA ASN A 89 4.10 -4.99 18.56
C ASN A 89 3.32 -6.18 19.13
N VAL A 90 2.65 -6.00 20.27
CA VAL A 90 1.76 -7.04 20.85
C VAL A 90 0.72 -7.46 19.83
N TYR A 91 0.08 -6.53 19.13
CA TYR A 91 -0.94 -6.84 18.12
C TYR A 91 -0.35 -7.54 16.90
N ILE A 92 0.87 -7.17 16.49
CA ILE A 92 1.58 -7.79 15.36
C ILE A 92 1.67 -9.31 15.55
N SER A 93 1.97 -9.77 16.77
CA SER A 93 2.08 -11.20 17.09
C SER A 93 0.76 -11.97 16.93
N PHE A 94 -0.39 -11.29 16.94
CA PHE A 94 -1.71 -11.90 16.75
C PHE A 94 -2.20 -11.86 15.31
N LEU A 95 -1.63 -11.00 14.44
CA LEU A 95 -2.11 -10.84 13.06
C LEU A 95 -2.15 -12.15 12.26
N PRO A 96 -1.15 -13.05 12.33
CA PRO A 96 -1.21 -14.32 11.59
C PRO A 96 -2.39 -15.21 11.99
N LYS A 97 -2.95 -15.02 13.20
CA LYS A 97 -4.10 -15.77 13.70
C LYS A 97 -5.44 -15.25 13.17
N LEU A 98 -5.46 -14.07 12.52
CA LEU A 98 -6.68 -13.50 11.91
C LEU A 98 -6.94 -14.04 10.51
N LEU A 99 -5.99 -14.78 9.93
CA LEU A 99 -6.11 -15.41 8.62
C LEU A 99 -6.72 -16.82 8.69
N TYR A 100 -7.07 -17.29 9.89
CA TYR A 100 -7.74 -18.56 10.19
C TYR A 100 -9.01 -18.30 11.00
#